data_AF-A0A7S3B8V3-F1
#
_entry.id   AF-A0A7S3B8V3-F1
#
_cell.length_a   1.000
_cell.length_b   1.000
_cell.length_c   1.000
_cell.angle_alpha   90.00
_cell.angle_beta   90.00
_cell.angle_gamma   90.00
#
_symmetry.space_group_name_H-M   'P 1'
#
loop_
_entity.id
_entity.type
_entity.pdbx_description
1 polymer ?
#
loop_
_entity_poly.entity_id
_entity_poly.type
_entity_poly.pdbx_seq_one_letter_code
_entity_poly.pdbx_strand_id
1 'polypeptide(L)'
;AEDDSPSPRTPLLIGASGSAQRVAVAEALDAVGGAWGEATLAEALPAPAAPLAAVALQAHGPGALLVVYSHSLQQGAAGRGLLVAAVSADAGKTWRRLDTLEDARGRPYEFGAPAAAEDPDSGAV
;
A
#
# COMPACT_ATOMS: atom_id res chain seq x y z
N ALA A 1 6.94 -38.58 -5.51
CA ALA A 1 6.42 -37.57 -4.58
C ALA A 1 6.69 -36.24 -5.25
N GLU A 2 5.65 -35.61 -5.78
CA GLU A 2 5.77 -34.25 -6.30
C GLU A 2 6.06 -33.33 -5.12
N ASP A 3 7.04 -32.45 -5.31
CA ASP A 3 7.49 -31.48 -4.33
C ASP A 3 6.38 -30.41 -4.18
N ASP A 4 5.55 -30.57 -3.15
CA ASP A 4 4.47 -29.63 -2.80
C ASP A 4 5.00 -28.41 -2.02
N SER A 5 6.27 -28.05 -2.23
CA SER A 5 6.85 -26.84 -1.66
C SER A 5 6.14 -25.62 -2.25
N PRO A 6 5.61 -24.71 -1.41
CA PRO A 6 4.92 -23.53 -1.92
C PRO A 6 5.86 -22.73 -2.82
N SER A 7 5.38 -22.37 -4.02
CA SER A 7 6.16 -21.53 -4.94
C SER A 7 6.61 -20.25 -4.22
N PRO A 8 7.87 -19.81 -4.40
CA PRO A 8 8.37 -18.62 -3.74
C PRO A 8 7.50 -17.42 -4.12
N ARG A 9 7.07 -16.63 -3.12
CA ARG A 9 6.28 -15.42 -3.35
C ARG A 9 7.18 -14.37 -4.00
N THR A 10 6.75 -13.81 -5.12
CA THR A 10 7.42 -12.70 -5.77
C THR A 10 7.39 -11.46 -4.85
N PRO A 11 8.55 -10.87 -4.50
CA PRO A 11 8.59 -9.62 -3.75
C PRO A 11 7.88 -8.47 -4.48
N LEU A 12 7.32 -7.54 -3.70
CA LEU A 12 6.69 -6.33 -4.21
C LEU A 12 7.40 -5.09 -3.66
N LEU A 13 7.61 -4.10 -4.52
CA LEU A 13 8.01 -2.74 -4.15
C LEU A 13 6.80 -1.83 -4.31
N ILE A 14 6.43 -1.14 -3.23
CA ILE A 14 5.28 -0.23 -3.19
C ILE A 14 5.76 1.13 -2.72
N GLY A 15 5.45 2.18 -3.47
CA GLY A 15 5.88 3.54 -3.13
C GLY A 15 4.99 4.61 -3.74
N ALA A 16 5.12 5.85 -3.29
CA ALA A 16 4.42 6.96 -3.91
C ALA A 16 5.21 7.51 -5.11
N SER A 17 4.56 7.61 -6.26
CA SER A 17 5.08 8.29 -7.43
C SER A 17 4.80 9.79 -7.34
N GLY A 18 5.86 10.59 -7.26
CA GLY A 18 5.73 12.04 -7.19
C GLY A 18 5.29 12.69 -8.51
N SER A 19 5.61 12.11 -9.66
CA SER A 19 5.16 12.62 -10.96
C SER A 19 3.70 12.27 -11.25
N ALA A 20 3.28 11.05 -10.91
CA ALA A 20 1.91 10.58 -11.14
C ALA A 20 0.93 10.95 -10.00
N GLN A 21 1.45 11.33 -8.83
CA GLN A 21 0.65 11.55 -7.62
C GLN A 21 -0.23 10.32 -7.28
N ARG A 22 0.37 9.13 -7.39
CA ARG A 22 -0.28 7.82 -7.20
C ARG A 22 0.64 6.88 -6.45
N VAL A 23 0.06 5.85 -5.83
CA VAL A 23 0.84 4.67 -5.40
C VAL A 23 1.28 3.91 -6.65
N ALA A 24 2.52 3.48 -6.66
CA ALA A 24 3.12 2.65 -7.70
C ALA A 24 3.53 1.31 -7.11
N VAL A 25 3.35 0.24 -7.89
CA VAL A 25 3.65 -1.14 -7.50
C VAL A 25 4.53 -1.77 -8.57
N ALA A 26 5.68 -2.31 -8.17
CA ALA A 26 6.56 -3.09 -9.04
C ALA A 26 6.74 -4.50 -8.47
N GLU A 27 6.59 -5.50 -9.33
CA GLU A 27 6.92 -6.89 -9.00
C GLU A 27 8.42 -7.12 -9.21
N ALA A 28 9.05 -7.89 -8.33
CA ALA A 28 10.41 -8.33 -8.54
C ALA A 28 10.49 -9.31 -9.72
N LEU A 29 11.58 -9.24 -10.48
CA LEU A 29 11.87 -10.16 -11.59
C LEU A 29 12.59 -11.44 -11.10
N ASP A 30 12.97 -11.46 -9.82
CA ASP A 30 13.59 -12.59 -9.14
C ASP A 30 12.97 -12.79 -7.75
N ALA A 31 13.26 -13.92 -7.12
CA ALA A 31 12.69 -14.27 -5.81
C ALA A 31 13.29 -13.46 -4.64
N VAL A 32 14.36 -12.68 -4.87
CA VAL A 32 15.11 -11.99 -3.80
C VAL A 32 14.95 -10.47 -3.83
N GLY A 33 14.28 -9.91 -4.85
CA GLY A 33 14.13 -8.47 -5.03
C GLY A 33 15.38 -7.79 -5.59
N GLY A 34 16.23 -8.51 -6.32
CA GLY A 34 17.46 -7.97 -6.92
C GLY A 34 17.21 -7.12 -8.16
N ALA A 35 16.16 -7.44 -8.91
CA ALA A 35 15.67 -6.68 -10.06
C ALA A 35 14.15 -6.48 -9.99
N TRP A 36 13.68 -5.36 -10.54
CA TRP A 36 12.28 -4.95 -10.49
C TRP A 36 11.74 -4.72 -11.90
N GLY A 37 10.51 -5.14 -12.13
CA GLY A 37 9.78 -4.85 -13.36
C GLY A 37 9.34 -3.39 -13.45
N GLU A 38 8.67 -3.06 -14.55
CA GLU A 38 8.03 -1.75 -14.69
C GLU A 38 6.97 -1.56 -13.60
N ALA A 39 6.95 -0.36 -13.02
CA ALA A 39 5.97 -0.03 -12.01
C ALA A 39 4.59 0.25 -12.63
N THR A 40 3.56 -0.38 -12.11
CA THR A 40 2.17 -0.09 -12.44
C THR A 40 1.60 0.93 -11.47
N LEU A 41 0.76 1.85 -11.96
CA LEU A 41 0.10 2.84 -11.12
C LEU A 41 -1.20 2.27 -10.55
N ALA A 42 -1.34 2.34 -9.23
CA ALA A 42 -2.60 2.03 -8.55
C ALA A 42 -3.56 3.22 -8.70
N GLU A 43 -4.34 3.22 -9.78
CA GLU A 43 -5.23 4.34 -10.14
C GLU A 43 -6.20 4.75 -9.02
N ALA A 44 -6.65 3.77 -8.22
CA ALA A 44 -7.55 3.99 -7.09
C ALA A 44 -6.88 4.65 -5.87
N LEU A 45 -5.55 4.72 -5.82
CA LEU A 45 -4.77 5.21 -4.68
C LEU A 45 -4.04 6.51 -5.00
N PRO A 46 -4.67 7.68 -4.77
CA PRO A 46 -3.97 8.96 -4.84
C PRO A 46 -2.88 9.03 -3.77
N ALA A 47 -1.66 9.38 -4.13
CA ALA A 47 -0.56 9.57 -3.18
C ALA A 47 0.30 10.76 -3.60
N PRO A 48 0.21 11.91 -2.90
CA PRO A 48 0.88 13.13 -3.29
C PRO A 48 2.35 13.15 -2.88
N ALA A 49 3.14 12.25 -3.49
CA ALA A 49 4.58 12.07 -3.21
C ALA A 49 4.89 11.89 -1.70
N ALA A 50 3.92 11.43 -0.92
CA ALA A 50 4.04 11.26 0.52
C ALA A 50 4.58 9.87 0.85
N PRO A 51 5.39 9.71 1.91
CA PRO A 51 5.70 8.39 2.43
C PRO A 51 4.40 7.62 2.76
N LEU A 52 4.43 6.30 2.53
CA LEU A 52 3.35 5.37 2.84
C LEU A 52 3.91 4.19 3.62
N ALA A 53 3.04 3.46 4.31
CA ALA A 53 3.34 2.15 4.86
C ALA A 53 2.60 1.09 4.05
N ALA A 54 3.28 0.00 3.73
CA ALA A 54 2.69 -1.18 3.12
C ALA A 54 3.09 -2.41 3.93
N VAL A 55 2.12 -3.27 4.26
CA VAL A 55 2.35 -4.50 5.02
C VAL A 55 1.57 -5.65 4.40
N ALA A 56 2.19 -6.84 4.37
CA ALA A 56 1.50 -8.06 3.98
C ALA A 56 0.63 -8.56 5.13
N LEU A 57 -0.59 -8.99 4.82
CA LEU A 57 -1.55 -9.53 5.78
C LEU A 57 -1.55 -11.06 5.68
N GLN A 58 -0.61 -11.72 6.35
CA GLN A 58 -0.43 -13.16 6.24
C GLN A 58 -1.68 -13.94 6.63
N ALA A 59 -2.42 -13.48 7.63
CA ALA A 59 -3.66 -14.14 8.08
C ALA A 59 -4.78 -14.11 7.02
N HIS A 60 -4.70 -13.20 6.04
CA HIS A 60 -5.70 -13.01 4.98
C HIS A 60 -5.36 -13.70 3.66
N GLY A 61 -4.29 -14.51 3.65
CA GLY A 61 -3.88 -15.30 2.49
C GLY A 61 -2.74 -14.66 1.67
N PRO A 62 -2.18 -15.42 0.73
CA PRO A 62 -1.06 -14.96 -0.08
C PRO A 62 -1.45 -13.75 -0.94
N GLY A 63 -0.61 -12.72 -0.94
CA GLY A 63 -0.82 -11.51 -1.74
C GLY A 63 -1.81 -10.51 -1.12
N ALA A 64 -2.35 -10.78 0.07
CA ALA A 64 -3.12 -9.79 0.81
C ALA A 64 -2.19 -8.69 1.36
N LEU A 65 -2.54 -7.43 1.13
CA LEU A 65 -1.76 -6.26 1.50
C LEU A 65 -2.66 -5.19 2.13
N LEU A 66 -2.11 -4.48 3.11
CA LEU A 66 -2.63 -3.22 3.64
C LEU A 66 -1.67 -2.10 3.26
N VAL A 67 -2.19 -1.00 2.73
CA VAL A 67 -1.45 0.25 2.56
C VAL A 67 -2.11 1.34 3.39
N VAL A 68 -1.29 2.06 4.16
CA VAL A 68 -1.67 3.28 4.86
C VAL A 68 -0.93 4.43 4.21
N TYR A 69 -1.67 5.40 3.70
CA TYR A 69 -1.14 6.52 2.95
C TYR A 69 -1.90 7.79 3.28
N SER A 70 -1.24 8.93 3.12
CA SER A 70 -1.90 10.22 3.25
C SER A 70 -2.22 10.82 1.90
N HIS A 71 -3.39 11.45 1.81
CA HIS A 71 -3.77 12.24 0.65
C HIS A 71 -4.84 13.27 1.03
N SER A 72 -5.01 14.31 0.24
CA SER A 72 -6.18 15.17 0.23
C SER A 72 -6.29 15.82 -1.13
N LEU A 73 -7.51 16.14 -1.53
CA LEU A 73 -7.80 16.93 -2.71
C LEU A 73 -8.55 18.18 -2.23
N GLN A 74 -7.81 19.14 -1.69
CA GLN A 74 -8.40 20.40 -1.24
C GLN A 74 -8.25 21.45 -2.36
N GLN A 75 -9.38 21.98 -2.83
CA GLN A 75 -9.42 23.01 -3.88
C GLN A 75 -8.62 22.66 -5.15
N GLY A 76 -8.57 21.37 -5.52
CA GLY A 76 -7.82 20.90 -6.69
C GLY A 76 -6.30 20.78 -6.47
N ALA A 77 -5.79 21.09 -5.28
CA ALA A 77 -4.42 20.82 -4.89
C ALA A 77 -4.30 19.49 -4.14
N ALA A 78 -3.29 18.71 -4.50
CA ALA A 78 -2.96 17.48 -3.79
C ALA A 78 -2.24 17.82 -2.48
N GLY A 79 -2.67 17.24 -1.36
CA GLY A 79 -2.11 17.49 -0.04
C GLY A 79 -2.14 16.25 0.86
N ARG A 80 -1.85 16.40 2.16
CA ARG A 80 -1.73 15.28 3.11
C ARG A 80 -2.72 15.37 4.28
N GLY A 81 -3.91 15.90 4.02
CA GLY A 81 -4.91 16.19 5.04
C GLY A 81 -5.79 15.01 5.49
N LEU A 82 -5.74 13.86 4.80
CA LEU A 82 -6.37 12.61 5.24
C LEU A 82 -5.31 11.53 5.44
N LEU A 83 -5.53 10.66 6.41
CA LEU A 83 -4.84 9.38 6.56
C LEU A 83 -5.82 8.27 6.23
N VAL A 84 -5.49 7.43 5.26
CA VAL A 84 -6.42 6.44 4.68
C VAL A 84 -5.77 5.06 4.67
N ALA A 85 -6.59 4.04 4.93
CA ALA A 85 -6.23 2.64 4.77
C ALA A 85 -6.89 2.08 3.51
N ALA A 86 -6.15 1.31 2.73
CA ALA A 86 -6.65 0.54 1.60
C ALA A 86 -6.05 -0.87 1.58
N VAL A 87 -6.78 -1.81 1.01
CA VAL A 87 -6.37 -3.21 0.94
C VAL A 87 -6.34 -3.71 -0.49
N SER A 88 -5.42 -4.64 -0.75
CA SER A 88 -5.40 -5.47 -1.95
C SER A 88 -5.47 -6.93 -1.53
N ALA A 89 -6.21 -7.74 -2.28
CA ALA A 89 -6.29 -9.19 -2.09
C ALA A 89 -5.52 -9.97 -3.17
N ASP A 90 -4.85 -9.25 -4.08
CA ASP A 90 -4.31 -9.79 -5.33
C ASP A 90 -2.91 -9.23 -5.63
N ALA A 91 -2.07 -9.14 -4.60
CA ALA A 91 -0.68 -8.72 -4.69
C ALA A 91 -0.49 -7.29 -5.26
N GLY A 92 -1.42 -6.40 -4.92
CA GLY A 92 -1.33 -4.99 -5.28
C GLY A 92 -1.85 -4.65 -6.68
N LYS A 93 -2.53 -5.59 -7.35
CA LYS A 93 -3.12 -5.37 -8.69
C LYS A 93 -4.39 -4.55 -8.61
N THR A 94 -5.26 -4.86 -7.66
CA THR A 94 -6.48 -4.09 -7.38
C THR A 94 -6.51 -3.61 -5.94
N TRP A 95 -7.10 -2.43 -5.74
CA TRP A 95 -7.11 -1.77 -4.45
C TRP A 95 -8.51 -1.31 -4.10
N ARG A 96 -8.91 -1.55 -2.86
CA ARG A 96 -10.16 -1.07 -2.28
C ARG A 96 -9.85 -0.24 -1.04
N ARG A 97 -10.36 0.98 -0.99
CA ARG A 97 -10.33 1.80 0.23
C ARG A 97 -11.09 1.09 1.34
N LEU A 98 -10.47 0.98 2.51
CA LEU A 98 -11.07 0.40 3.70
C LEU A 98 -11.75 1.49 4.51
N ASP A 99 -10.99 2.50 4.96
CA ASP A 99 -11.51 3.58 5.79
C ASP A 99 -10.61 4.83 5.80
N THR A 100 -11.12 5.92 6.36
CA THR A 100 -10.37 7.11 6.77
C THR A 100 -9.97 6.95 8.23
N LEU A 101 -8.69 6.83 8.49
CA LEU A 101 -8.16 6.71 9.85
C LEU A 101 -8.17 8.07 10.56
N GLU A 102 -7.75 9.12 9.84
CA GLU A 102 -7.71 10.48 10.36
C GLU A 102 -8.03 11.54 9.29
N ASP A 103 -8.59 12.67 9.73
CA ASP A 103 -8.96 13.81 8.88
C ASP A 103 -8.59 15.13 9.58
N ALA A 104 -7.77 15.95 8.92
CA ALA A 104 -7.36 17.25 9.41
C ALA A 104 -8.53 18.26 9.47
N ARG A 105 -9.63 18.00 8.74
CA ARG A 105 -10.84 18.82 8.63
C ARG A 105 -10.54 20.27 8.25
N GLY A 106 -9.58 20.46 7.35
CA GLY A 106 -9.14 21.77 6.87
C GLY A 106 -8.25 22.56 7.84
N ARG A 107 -7.83 21.96 8.96
CA ARG A 107 -6.76 22.53 9.80
C ARG A 107 -5.43 22.46 9.03
N PRO A 108 -4.48 23.38 9.30
CA PRO A 108 -3.13 23.34 8.72
C PRO A 108 -2.30 22.23 9.39
N TYR A 109 -2.74 21.00 9.20
CA TYR A 109 -2.18 19.79 9.78
C TYR A 109 -2.08 18.73 8.69
N GLU A 110 -0.98 17.98 8.70
CA GLU A 110 -0.70 16.96 7.71
C GLU A 110 -0.34 15.64 8.37
N PHE A 111 -0.83 14.55 7.81
CA PHE A 111 -0.42 13.21 8.19
C PHE A 111 0.80 12.81 7.35
N GLY A 112 1.97 12.80 7.99
CA GLY A 112 3.23 12.38 7.38
C GLY A 112 3.68 11.00 7.87
N ALA A 113 4.47 10.30 7.05
CA ALA A 113 5.25 9.11 7.40
C ALA A 113 4.50 8.06 8.24
N PRO A 114 3.39 7.51 7.74
CA PRO A 114 2.70 6.42 8.43
C PRO A 114 3.62 5.21 8.59
N ALA A 115 3.39 4.46 9.67
CA ALA A 115 3.97 3.15 9.92
C ALA A 115 2.85 2.17 10.25
N ALA A 116 2.96 0.95 9.75
CA ALA A 116 1.98 -0.11 9.98
C ALA A 116 2.71 -1.44 10.15
N ALA A 117 2.15 -2.32 10.97
CA ALA A 117 2.60 -3.69 11.16
C ALA A 117 1.37 -4.60 11.27
N GLU A 118 1.51 -5.84 10.80
CA GLU A 118 0.55 -6.89 11.11
C GLU A 118 0.87 -7.42 12.52
N ASP A 119 -0.15 -7.53 13.36
CA ASP A 119 -0.06 -8.26 14.62
C ASP A 119 -0.51 -9.72 14.37
N PRO A 120 0.40 -10.70 14.36
CA PRO A 120 0.08 -12.09 14.05
C PRO A 120 -0.83 -12.73 15.11
N ASP A 121 -0.86 -12.18 16.33
CA ASP A 121 -1.62 -12.71 17.46
C ASP A 121 -3.02 -12.06 17.58
N SER A 122 -3.37 -11.16 16.66
CA SER A 122 -4.68 -10.48 16.65
C SER A 122 -5.88 -11.39 16.30
N GLY A 123 -5.63 -12.68 16.04
CA GLY A 123 -6.66 -13.68 15.79
C GLY A 123 -7.26 -14.28 17.07
N ALA A 124 -8.25 -13.62 17.68
CA ALA A 124 -9.45 -14.22 18.28
C ALA A 124 -10.22 -13.20 19.15
N VAL A 125 -11.33 -12.68 18.62
CA VAL A 125 -12.53 -12.34 19.41
C VAL A 125 -13.76 -12.86 18.71
#